data_AF-A0A0F7FYG7-F1
#
_entry.id   AF-A0A0F7FYG7-F1
#
_cell.length_a   1.000
_cell.length_b   1.000
_cell.length_c   1.000
_cell.angle_alpha   90.00
_cell.angle_beta   90.00
_cell.angle_gamma   90.00
#
_symmetry.space_group_name_H-M   'P 1'
#
loop_
_entity.id
_entity.type
_entity.pdbx_description
1 polymer ?
#
loop_
_entity_poly.entity_id
_entity_poly.type
_entity_poly.pdbx_seq_one_letter_code
_entity_poly.pdbx_strand_id
1 'polypeptide(L)' 'MTGTAAQLAAKRAAMAAHATQITVAADGISFTLSNDLAQPLWETEYYLPAAGAPVPPGATDVFAGLEEAP' A
#
# COMPACT_ATOMS: atom_id res chain seq x y z
N MET A 1 -6.34 1.81 5.15
CA MET A 1 -6.66 0.43 4.72
C MET A 1 -5.48 -0.45 5.08
N THR A 2 -5.70 -1.56 5.80
CA THR A 2 -4.63 -2.49 6.22
C THR A 2 -4.72 -3.76 5.40
N GLY A 3 -3.66 -4.08 4.66
CA GLY A 3 -3.58 -5.27 3.84
C GLY A 3 -3.40 -6.55 4.66
N THR A 4 -3.79 -7.67 4.07
CA THR A 4 -3.49 -9.02 4.60
C THR A 4 -2.01 -9.38 4.40
N ALA A 5 -1.55 -10.43 5.08
CA ALA A 5 -0.20 -10.96 4.88
C ALA A 5 0.08 -11.34 3.40
N ALA A 6 -0.92 -11.86 2.69
CA ALA A 6 -0.80 -12.19 1.27
C ALA A 6 -0.64 -10.93 0.39
N GLN A 7 -1.38 -9.87 0.68
CA GLN A 7 -1.25 -8.58 -0.02
C GLN A 7 0.09 -7.91 0.28
N LEU A 8 0.58 -7.99 1.52
CA LEU A 8 1.92 -7.50 1.88
C LEU A 8 3.02 -8.27 1.15
N ALA A 9 2.90 -9.60 1.04
CA ALA A 9 3.82 -10.42 0.27
C ALA A 9 3.79 -10.07 -1.23
N ALA A 10 2.61 -9.84 -1.80
CA ALA A 10 2.45 -9.41 -3.18
C ALA A 10 3.08 -8.03 -3.43
N LYS A 11 2.86 -7.06 -2.52
CA LYS A 11 3.49 -5.73 -2.57
C LYS A 11 5.01 -5.86 -2.56
N ARG A 12 5.57 -6.70 -1.67
CA ARG A 12 7.00 -6.95 -1.60
C ARG A 12 7.56 -7.53 -2.91
N ALA A 13 6.88 -8.51 -3.49
CA ALA A 13 7.26 -9.10 -4.77
C ALA A 13 7.21 -8.08 -5.92
N ALA A 14 6.16 -7.26 -5.97
CA ALA A 14 6.02 -6.20 -6.97
C ALA A 14 7.16 -5.16 -6.83
N MET A 15 7.46 -4.72 -5.61
CA MET A 15 8.56 -3.78 -5.35
C MET A 15 9.92 -4.37 -5.77
N ALA A 16 10.18 -5.65 -5.46
CA ALA A 16 11.40 -6.33 -5.86
C ALA A 16 11.54 -6.51 -7.38
N ALA A 17 10.42 -6.63 -8.12
CA ALA A 17 10.44 -6.71 -9.58
C ALA A 17 10.93 -5.41 -10.24
N HIS A 18 10.79 -4.26 -9.56
CA HIS A 18 11.31 -2.96 -10.02
C HIS A 18 12.78 -2.74 -9.61
N ALA A 19 13.64 -3.73 -9.84
CA ALA A 19 15.02 -3.79 -9.34
C ALA A 19 15.93 -2.60 -9.77
N THR A 20 15.59 -1.86 -10.83
CA THR A 20 16.35 -0.67 -11.23
C THR A 20 16.01 0.57 -10.39
N GLN A 21 14.89 0.57 -9.68
CA GLN A 21 14.37 1.70 -8.92
C GLN A 21 14.34 1.44 -7.41
N ILE A 22 14.11 0.19 -7.01
CA ILE A 22 13.85 -0.20 -5.63
C ILE A 22 14.78 -1.35 -5.25
N THR A 23 15.41 -1.23 -4.07
CA THR A 23 16.07 -2.37 -3.42
C THR A 23 15.26 -2.75 -2.18
N VAL A 24 14.76 -3.99 -2.14
CA VAL A 24 14.07 -4.53 -0.96
C VAL A 24 15.09 -5.22 -0.06
N ALA A 25 15.07 -4.94 1.24
CA ALA A 25 15.96 -5.55 2.20
C ALA A 25 15.74 -7.08 2.30
N ALA A 26 16.75 -7.83 2.77
CA ALA A 26 16.66 -9.30 2.85
C ALA A 26 15.59 -9.80 3.84
N ASP A 27 15.34 -9.06 4.93
CA ASP A 27 14.21 -9.29 5.84
C ASP A 27 12.87 -8.79 5.26
N GLY A 28 12.95 -8.02 4.17
CA GLY A 28 11.92 -7.29 3.44
C GLY A 28 10.98 -6.43 4.29
N ILE A 29 11.39 -6.03 5.49
CA ILE A 29 10.62 -5.07 6.30
C ILE A 29 10.85 -3.62 5.83
N SER A 30 11.85 -3.41 4.97
CA SER A 30 12.24 -2.10 4.46
C SER A 30 12.69 -2.17 2.99
N PHE A 31 12.76 -1.00 2.36
CA PHE A 31 13.31 -0.80 1.02
C PHE A 31 14.06 0.53 0.93
N THR A 32 14.89 0.68 -0.09
CA THR A 32 15.54 1.95 -0.44
C THR A 32 15.24 2.30 -1.90
N LEU A 33 15.32 3.60 -2.20
CA LEU A 33 15.36 4.13 -3.56
C LEU A 33 16.80 4.54 -3.91
N SER A 34 17.01 5.21 -5.04
CA SER A 34 18.33 5.67 -5.49
C SER A 34 19.01 6.72 -4.59
N ASN A 35 18.31 7.21 -3.56
CA ASN A 35 18.86 8.12 -2.55
C ASN A 35 19.37 7.39 -1.30
N ASP A 36 19.34 6.06 -1.30
CA ASP A 36 19.80 5.18 -0.21
C ASP A 36 19.12 5.42 1.15
N LEU A 37 17.97 6.09 1.19
CA LEU A 37 17.20 6.26 2.41
C LEU A 37 16.31 5.05 2.64
N ALA A 38 16.53 4.37 3.77
CA ALA A 38 15.72 3.23 4.16
C ALA A 38 14.31 3.67 4.58
N GLN A 39 13.31 3.02 4.02
CA GLN A 39 11.90 3.28 4.25
C GLN A 39 11.20 1.99 4.68
N PRO A 40 10.27 2.04 5.65
CA PRO A 40 9.47 0.87 6.02
C PRO A 40 8.59 0.39 4.85
N LEU A 41 8.45 -0.92 4.70
CA LEU A 41 7.49 -1.53 3.78
C LEU A 41 6.19 -1.83 4.55
N TRP A 42 5.30 -0.83 4.64
CA TRP A 42 4.06 -0.94 5.40
C TRP A 42 2.96 -1.75 4.71
N GLU A 43 2.19 -2.46 5.52
CA GLU A 43 0.93 -3.13 5.15
C GLU A 43 -0.27 -2.18 5.11
N THR A 44 -0.19 -1.03 5.80
CA THR A 44 -1.27 -0.05 5.85
C THR A 44 -0.97 1.10 4.89
N GLU A 45 -1.96 1.43 4.07
CA GLU A 45 -1.95 2.57 3.17
C GLU A 45 -3.07 3.55 3.54
N TYR A 46 -2.74 4.85 3.48
CA TYR A 46 -3.61 5.93 3.91
C TYR A 46 -4.05 6.75 2.71
N TYR A 47 -5.32 7.14 2.71
CA TYR A 47 -5.98 7.79 1.59
C TYR A 47 -6.76 9.00 2.07
N LEU A 48 -6.84 10.03 1.22
CA LEU A 48 -7.70 11.18 1.40
C LEU A 48 -8.62 11.30 0.17
N PRO A 49 -9.95 11.34 0.33
CA PRO A 49 -10.86 11.56 -0.79
C PRO A 49 -10.60 12.93 -1.42
N ALA A 50 -10.19 12.93 -2.70
CA ALA A 50 -9.96 14.18 -3.44
C ALA A 50 -11.24 14.71 -4.10
N ALA A 51 -12.21 13.84 -4.37
CA ALA A 51 -13.50 14.15 -4.99
C ALA A 51 -14.53 13.07 -4.65
N GLY A 52 -15.80 13.32 -4.98
CA GLY A 52 -16.91 12.40 -4.77
C GLY A 52 -17.64 12.61 -3.44
N ALA A 53 -18.53 11.68 -3.12
CA ALA A 53 -19.26 11.70 -1.86
C ALA A 53 -18.30 11.44 -0.67
N PRO A 54 -18.56 12.03 0.52
CA PRO A 54 -17.76 11.75 1.71
C PRO A 54 -17.78 10.26 2.05
N VAL A 55 -16.60 9.73 2.39
CA VAL A 55 -16.47 8.37 2.92
C VAL A 55 -17.11 8.30 4.32
N PRO A 56 -17.85 7.23 4.67
CA PRO A 56 -18.43 7.09 6.00
C PRO A 56 -17.40 7.22 7.14
N PRO A 57 -17.76 7.82 8.29
CA PRO A 57 -16.87 7.91 9.43
C PRO A 57 -16.35 6.53 9.88
N GLY A 58 -15.04 6.43 10.10
CA GLY A 58 -14.40 5.18 10.54
C GLY A 58 -14.23 4.12 9.46
N ALA A 59 -14.50 4.43 8.19
CA ALA A 59 -14.29 3.49 7.10
C ALA A 59 -12.82 3.05 6.98
N THR A 60 -12.64 1.75 6.77
CA THR A 60 -11.33 1.11 6.54
C THR A 60 -11.17 0.61 5.10
N ASP A 61 -12.21 0.77 4.28
CA ASP A 61 -12.32 0.40 2.88
C ASP A 61 -12.55 1.65 2.02
N VAL A 62 -11.83 1.76 0.91
CA VAL A 62 -11.96 2.87 -0.06
C VAL A 62 -13.26 2.82 -0.84
N PHE A 63 -13.94 1.67 -0.89
CA PHE A 63 -15.25 1.51 -1.53
C PHE A 63 -16.43 1.73 -0.57
N ALA A 64 -16.18 2.04 0.71
CA ALA A 64 -17.24 2.24 1.68
C ALA A 64 -18.21 3.36 1.26
N GLY A 65 -19.51 3.04 1.24
CA GLY A 65 -20.58 3.95 0.84
C GLY A 65 -20.93 3.90 -0.65
N LEU A 66 -20.28 3.04 -1.44
CA LEU A 66 -20.71 2.70 -2.79
C LEU A 66 -21.71 1.54 -2.76
N GLU A 67 -22.70 1.59 -3.64
CA GLU A 67 -23.53 0.41 -3.94
C GLU A 67 -22.71 -0.55 -4.79
N GLU A 68 -22.81 -1.86 -4.50
CA GLU A 68 -22.20 -2.88 -5.34
C GLU A 68 -22.92 -2.86 -6.70
N ALA A 69 -22.17 -2.71 -7.79
CA ALA A 69 -22.75 -2.76 -9.13
C ALA A 69 -23.41 -4.15 -9.34
N PRO A 70 -24.58 -4.21 -10.00
CA PRO A 70 -25.31 -5.46 -10.21
C PRO A 70 -24.53 -6.50 -11.03
#